data_AF-A0A368D002-F1
#
_entry.id   AF-A0A368D002-F1
#
_cell.length_a   1.000
_cell.length_b   1.000
_cell.length_c   1.000
_cell.angle_alpha   90.00
_cell.angle_beta   90.00
_cell.angle_gamma   90.00
#
_symmetry.space_group_name_H-M   'P 1'
#
loop_
_entity.id
_entity.type
_entity.pdbx_description
1 polymer ?
#
loop_
_entity_poly.entity_id
_entity_poly.type
_entity_poly.pdbx_seq_one_letter_code
_entity_poly.pdbx_strand_id
1 'polypeptide(L)'
;MKINYLIILILFLSCYNQERNCKDFQTGTFEFESISSSGESLKTYFTRTKEIEVDYFNNKIDSSNVNWVSDCECLLKKINPKNLSEEKSIQMKILSTSEDQYIFEYSFVGDVENRNRGQAKKISDQILIKFD
;
A
#
# COMPACT_ATOMS: atom_id res chain seq x y z
N MET A 1 -41.98 -29.71 -18.08
CA MET A 1 -41.35 -28.41 -18.40
C MET A 1 -40.80 -27.75 -17.14
N LYS A 2 -39.71 -28.26 -16.55
CA LYS A 2 -39.17 -27.75 -15.27
C LYS A 2 -37.63 -27.59 -15.25
N ILE A 3 -36.96 -27.82 -16.37
CA ILE A 3 -35.48 -27.86 -16.45
C ILE A 3 -34.83 -26.56 -16.93
N ASN A 4 -35.61 -25.62 -17.49
CA ASN A 4 -35.07 -24.37 -18.05
C ASN A 4 -34.64 -23.32 -17.01
N TYR A 5 -34.97 -23.50 -15.72
CA TYR A 5 -34.58 -22.55 -14.67
C TYR A 5 -33.15 -22.76 -14.13
N LEU A 6 -32.51 -23.90 -14.42
CA LEU A 6 -31.18 -24.21 -13.89
C LEU A 6 -30.04 -23.47 -14.63
N ILE A 7 -30.26 -23.09 -15.90
CA ILE A 7 -29.23 -22.46 -16.75
C ILE A 7 -29.01 -20.97 -16.38
N ILE A 8 -30.03 -20.30 -15.85
CA ILE A 8 -29.95 -18.87 -15.47
C ILE A 8 -29.10 -18.65 -14.21
N LEU A 9 -28.97 -19.64 -13.32
CA LEU A 9 -28.22 -19.50 -12.06
C LEU A 9 -26.70 -19.51 -12.27
N ILE A 10 -26.22 -20.04 -13.39
CA ILE A 10 -24.78 -20.25 -13.66
C ILE A 10 -24.13 -18.96 -14.19
N LEU A 11 -24.92 -18.01 -14.72
CA LEU A 11 -24.44 -16.75 -15.29
C LEU A 11 -23.96 -15.73 -14.22
N PHE A 12 -24.23 -15.97 -12.94
CA PHE A 12 -23.82 -15.08 -11.85
C PHE A 12 -22.55 -15.53 -11.10
N LEU A 13 -21.87 -16.59 -11.57
CA LEU A 13 -20.56 -17.00 -11.03
C LEU A 13 -19.40 -16.23 -11.66
N SER A 14 -19.56 -14.94 -11.96
CA SER A 14 -18.43 -14.10 -12.37
C SER A 14 -17.45 -13.99 -11.20
N CYS A 15 -16.37 -14.75 -11.26
CA CYS A 15 -15.26 -14.64 -10.34
C CYS A 15 -14.65 -13.25 -10.51
N TYR A 16 -14.77 -12.39 -9.50
CA TYR A 16 -14.18 -11.06 -9.51
C TYR A 16 -12.66 -11.24 -9.40
N ASN A 17 -11.96 -11.29 -10.54
CA ASN A 17 -10.50 -11.30 -10.55
C ASN A 17 -10.02 -9.89 -10.18
N GLN A 18 -9.57 -9.75 -8.94
CA GLN A 18 -8.99 -8.52 -8.46
C GLN A 18 -7.62 -8.32 -9.13
N GLU A 19 -7.48 -7.22 -9.86
CA GLU A 19 -6.23 -6.87 -10.55
C GLU A 19 -5.09 -6.68 -9.53
N ARG A 20 -3.90 -7.20 -9.87
CA ARG A 20 -2.76 -7.25 -8.94
C ARG A 20 -1.43 -7.09 -9.68
N ASN A 21 -1.26 -5.95 -10.33
CA ASN A 21 -0.05 -5.56 -11.06
C ASN A 21 0.96 -4.85 -10.14
N CYS A 22 1.43 -5.55 -9.10
CA CYS A 22 2.18 -4.94 -8.00
C CYS A 22 3.55 -4.35 -8.41
N LYS A 23 4.19 -4.88 -9.46
CA LYS A 23 5.49 -4.39 -9.94
C LYS A 23 5.44 -2.90 -10.30
N ASP A 24 4.31 -2.44 -10.82
CA ASP A 24 4.12 -1.05 -11.24
C ASP A 24 4.09 -0.09 -10.04
N PHE A 25 3.85 -0.61 -8.83
CA PHE A 25 3.77 0.14 -7.58
C PHE A 25 5.00 -0.01 -6.67
N GLN A 26 6.04 -0.74 -7.13
CA GLN A 26 7.27 -0.87 -6.36
C GLN A 26 8.11 0.41 -6.32
N THR A 27 7.92 1.29 -7.31
CA THR A 27 8.61 2.56 -7.42
C THR A 27 7.67 3.68 -7.87
N GLY A 28 7.97 4.91 -7.46
CA GLY A 28 7.25 6.10 -7.86
C GLY A 28 7.06 7.07 -6.71
N THR A 29 6.21 8.07 -6.93
CA THR A 29 5.73 8.98 -5.90
C THR A 29 4.25 8.75 -5.66
N PHE A 30 3.87 8.71 -4.39
CA PHE A 30 2.55 8.32 -3.96
C PHE A 30 1.96 9.35 -3.00
N GLU A 31 0.65 9.47 -3.06
CA GLU A 31 -0.19 10.14 -2.08
C GLU A 31 -0.97 9.08 -1.31
N PHE A 32 -0.99 9.19 0.01
CA PHE A 32 -1.78 8.35 0.90
C PHE A 32 -2.74 9.23 1.70
N GLU A 33 -4.03 8.88 1.69
CA GLU A 33 -5.05 9.59 2.45
C GLU A 33 -5.44 8.76 3.68
N SER A 34 -5.30 9.35 4.87
CA SER A 34 -5.80 8.80 6.12
C SER A 34 -6.78 9.77 6.78
N ILE A 35 -7.74 9.22 7.52
CA ILE A 35 -8.67 10.04 8.31
C ILE A 35 -8.03 10.23 9.70
N SER A 36 -7.79 11.48 10.08
CA SER A 36 -7.30 11.84 11.41
C SER A 36 -8.34 11.52 12.49
N SER A 37 -7.91 11.48 13.76
CA SER A 37 -8.81 11.29 14.90
C SER A 37 -9.86 12.41 15.06
N SER A 38 -9.65 13.57 14.43
CA SER A 38 -10.61 14.69 14.38
C SER A 38 -11.56 14.64 13.18
N GLY A 39 -11.40 13.68 12.27
CA GLY A 39 -12.23 13.51 11.06
C GLY A 39 -11.73 14.29 9.83
N GLU A 40 -10.62 15.01 9.93
CA GLU A 40 -9.99 15.67 8.79
C GLU A 40 -9.19 14.66 7.95
N SER A 41 -9.24 14.75 6.62
CA SER A 41 -8.40 13.94 5.76
C SER A 41 -6.96 14.48 5.73
N LEU A 42 -6.03 13.62 6.15
CA LEU A 42 -4.59 13.85 6.11
C LEU A 42 -4.02 13.17 4.87
N LYS A 43 -3.54 13.98 3.94
CA LYS A 43 -2.76 13.54 2.79
C LYS A 43 -1.28 13.52 3.16
N THR A 44 -0.65 12.37 3.01
CA THR A 44 0.79 12.19 3.18
C THR A 44 1.40 11.83 1.84
N TYR A 45 2.65 12.23 1.63
CA TYR A 45 3.35 11.90 0.40
C TYR A 45 4.57 11.06 0.71
N PHE A 46 4.90 10.15 -0.19
CA PHE A 46 6.16 9.40 -0.09
C PHE A 46 6.70 9.08 -1.47
N THR A 47 8.02 9.02 -1.58
CA THR A 47 8.71 8.54 -2.77
C THR A 47 9.34 7.19 -2.47
N ARG A 48 9.22 6.24 -3.41
CA ARG A 48 9.73 4.88 -3.24
C ARG A 48 10.62 4.51 -4.43
N THR A 49 11.82 4.06 -4.10
CA THR A 49 12.75 3.36 -4.99
C THR A 49 12.70 1.87 -4.68
N LYS A 50 13.49 1.05 -5.39
CA LYS A 50 13.59 -0.39 -5.06
C LYS A 50 14.16 -0.68 -3.67
N GLU A 51 14.94 0.24 -3.11
CA GLU A 51 15.74 0.02 -1.89
C GLU A 51 15.38 0.97 -0.75
N ILE A 52 14.80 2.13 -1.05
CA ILE A 52 14.52 3.21 -0.08
C ILE A 52 13.15 3.81 -0.34
N GLU A 53 12.43 4.09 0.74
CA GLU A 53 11.23 4.90 0.81
C GLU A 53 11.52 6.16 1.64
N VAL A 54 11.03 7.31 1.18
CA VAL A 54 11.12 8.59 1.88
C VAL A 54 9.72 9.14 2.09
N ASP A 55 9.32 9.26 3.36
CA ASP A 55 8.00 9.75 3.78
C ASP A 55 8.06 11.23 4.13
N TYR A 56 7.08 12.01 3.64
CA TYR A 56 6.90 13.42 3.89
C TYR A 56 5.57 13.63 4.63
N PHE A 57 5.65 13.82 5.94
CA PHE A 57 4.46 14.02 6.78
C PHE A 57 4.66 15.15 7.79
N ASN A 58 3.79 16.15 7.75
CA ASN A 58 3.74 17.24 8.73
C ASN A 58 5.12 17.91 8.96
N ASN A 59 5.79 18.31 7.87
CA ASN A 59 7.15 18.88 7.85
C ASN A 59 8.25 17.96 8.41
N LYS A 60 7.96 16.68 8.64
CA LYS A 60 8.95 15.67 9.01
C LYS A 60 9.22 14.79 7.79
N ILE A 61 10.51 14.53 7.61
CA ILE A 61 11.01 13.59 6.61
C ILE A 61 11.50 12.37 7.38
N ASP A 62 11.02 11.20 6.99
CA ASP A 62 11.54 9.91 7.46
C ASP A 62 12.01 9.08 6.27
N SER A 63 12.86 8.09 6.53
CA SER A 63 13.36 7.21 5.49
C SER A 63 13.47 5.79 5.96
N SER A 64 13.03 4.87 5.11
CA SER A 64 12.99 3.44 5.38
C SER A 64 13.70 2.68 4.27
N ASN A 65 14.47 1.65 4.63
CA ASN A 65 14.92 0.65 3.68
C ASN A 65 13.71 -0.21 3.26
N VAL A 66 13.62 -0.47 1.96
CA VAL A 66 12.59 -1.30 1.33
C VAL A 66 13.23 -2.62 0.92
N ASN A 67 12.68 -3.74 1.38
CA ASN A 67 13.10 -5.07 0.96
C ASN A 67 11.90 -5.87 0.45
N TRP A 68 11.80 -6.04 -0.87
CA TRP A 68 10.74 -6.81 -1.51
C TRP A 68 10.99 -8.32 -1.35
N VAL A 69 10.07 -8.98 -0.63
CA VAL A 69 10.10 -10.44 -0.43
C VAL A 69 9.25 -11.17 -1.48
N SER A 70 8.35 -10.45 -2.16
CA SER A 70 7.64 -10.89 -3.36
C SER A 70 7.27 -9.68 -4.22
N ASP A 71 6.65 -9.89 -5.38
CA ASP A 71 6.18 -8.80 -6.24
C ASP A 71 5.22 -7.84 -5.52
N CYS A 72 4.45 -8.33 -4.55
CA CYS A 72 3.40 -7.60 -3.86
C CYS A 72 3.65 -7.38 -2.37
N GLU A 73 4.83 -7.72 -1.86
CA GLU A 73 5.09 -7.69 -0.42
C GLU A 73 6.50 -7.23 -0.13
N CYS A 74 6.64 -6.28 0.78
CA CYS A 74 7.93 -5.76 1.21
C CYS A 74 8.00 -5.57 2.72
N LEU A 75 9.23 -5.51 3.21
CA LEU A 75 9.58 -5.13 4.57
C LEU A 75 10.16 -3.72 4.54
N LEU A 76 9.57 -2.83 5.31
CA LEU A 76 10.03 -1.46 5.54
C LEU A 76 10.73 -1.40 6.89
N LYS A 77 11.97 -0.91 6.91
CA LYS A 77 12.74 -0.71 8.15
C LYS A 77 13.30 0.70 8.19
N LYS A 78 12.98 1.46 9.22
CA LYS A 78 13.52 2.82 9.39
C LYS A 78 15.04 2.82 9.36
N ILE A 79 15.60 3.77 8.61
CA ILE A 79 17.06 3.96 8.53
C ILE A 79 17.59 4.54 9.84
N ASN A 80 16.86 5.48 10.45
CA ASN A 80 17.24 6.17 11.69
C ASN A 80 16.12 6.08 12.75
N PRO A 81 15.89 4.89 13.36
CA PRO A 81 14.85 4.71 14.37
C PRO A 81 15.17 5.54 15.62
N LYS A 82 14.17 6.24 16.17
CA LYS A 82 14.34 7.09 17.36
C LYS A 82 14.10 6.36 18.69
N ASN A 83 13.50 5.18 18.63
CA ASN A 83 13.12 4.37 19.79
C ASN A 83 13.00 2.89 19.37
N LEU A 84 12.94 1.99 20.36
CA LEU A 84 12.85 0.54 20.15
C LEU A 84 11.61 0.11 19.37
N SER A 85 10.49 0.83 19.48
CA SER A 85 9.29 0.53 18.69
C SER A 85 9.50 0.77 17.21
N GLU A 86 10.31 1.77 16.83
CA GLU A 86 10.62 2.11 15.44
C GLU A 86 11.68 1.18 14.81
N GLU A 87 12.42 0.40 15.61
CA GLU A 87 13.37 -0.60 15.09
C GLU A 87 12.67 -1.81 14.44
N LYS A 88 11.41 -2.04 14.80
CA LYS A 88 10.61 -3.13 14.26
C LYS A 88 10.25 -2.84 12.80
N SER A 89 10.57 -3.79 11.93
CA SER A 89 10.17 -3.71 10.53
C SER A 89 8.64 -3.77 10.39
N ILE A 90 8.12 -2.99 9.46
CA ILE A 90 6.74 -3.04 9.00
C ILE A 90 6.68 -3.97 7.79
N GLN A 91 5.79 -4.94 7.80
CA GLN A 91 5.45 -5.75 6.65
C GLN A 91 4.29 -5.08 5.91
N MET A 92 4.48 -4.78 4.62
CA MET A 92 3.44 -4.19 3.75
C MET A 92 3.13 -5.14 2.61
N LYS A 93 1.85 -5.36 2.35
CA LYS A 93 1.37 -6.22 1.27
C LYS A 93 0.29 -5.53 0.44
N ILE A 94 0.54 -5.44 -0.86
CA ILE A 94 -0.45 -4.99 -1.85
C ILE A 94 -1.50 -6.10 -2.03
N LEU A 95 -2.75 -5.76 -1.73
CA LEU A 95 -3.91 -6.61 -1.87
C LEU A 95 -4.50 -6.52 -3.28
N SER A 96 -4.54 -5.31 -3.83
CA SER A 96 -5.08 -5.04 -5.17
C SER A 96 -4.56 -3.77 -5.77
N THR A 97 -4.61 -3.70 -7.09
CA THR A 97 -4.24 -2.54 -7.88
C THR A 97 -5.40 -2.08 -8.76
N SER A 98 -5.36 -0.82 -9.17
CA SER A 98 -6.11 -0.23 -10.27
C SER A 98 -5.16 0.67 -11.06
N GLU A 99 -5.65 1.41 -12.05
CA GLU A 99 -4.82 2.21 -12.97
C GLU A 99 -3.74 3.05 -12.28
N ASP A 100 -4.10 3.83 -11.26
CA ASP A 100 -3.18 4.71 -10.54
C ASP A 100 -3.16 4.48 -9.02
N GLN A 101 -3.75 3.40 -8.51
CA GLN A 101 -3.93 3.19 -7.07
C GLN A 101 -3.69 1.75 -6.66
N TYR A 102 -3.41 1.55 -5.38
CA TYR A 102 -3.39 0.23 -4.78
C TYR A 102 -3.92 0.24 -3.35
N ILE A 103 -4.55 -0.87 -2.97
CA ILE A 103 -4.97 -1.14 -1.60
C ILE A 103 -3.93 -2.06 -0.99
N PHE A 104 -3.47 -1.73 0.21
CA PHE A 104 -2.48 -2.50 0.93
C PHE A 104 -2.90 -2.77 2.38
N GLU A 105 -2.32 -3.81 2.95
CA GLU A 105 -2.32 -4.04 4.38
C GLU A 105 -0.91 -3.90 4.94
N TYR A 106 -0.80 -3.51 6.21
CA TYR A 106 0.48 -3.40 6.89
C TYR A 106 0.36 -3.68 8.40
N SER A 107 1.43 -4.22 8.98
CA SER A 107 1.62 -4.38 10.42
C SER A 107 3.09 -4.54 10.76
N PHE A 108 3.44 -4.58 12.05
CA PHE A 108 4.77 -5.02 12.44
C PHE A 108 4.98 -6.49 12.08
N VAL A 109 6.20 -6.85 11.68
CA VAL A 109 6.55 -8.26 11.43
C VAL A 109 6.21 -9.11 12.64
N GLY A 110 5.41 -10.17 12.43
CA GLY A 110 4.94 -11.08 13.48
C GLY A 110 3.66 -10.62 14.20
N ASP A 111 3.20 -9.38 13.99
CA ASP A 111 1.97 -8.84 14.56
C ASP A 111 0.82 -8.92 13.54
N VAL A 112 0.36 -10.13 13.28
CA VAL A 112 -0.66 -10.41 12.25
C VAL A 112 -2.05 -9.96 12.67
N GLU A 113 -2.32 -9.90 13.98
CA GLU A 113 -3.62 -9.54 14.54
C GLU A 113 -3.91 -8.03 14.41
N ASN A 114 -2.87 -7.19 14.45
CA ASN A 114 -3.00 -5.72 14.35
C ASN A 114 -2.73 -5.19 12.94
N ARG A 115 -3.21 -5.90 11.90
CA ARG A 115 -3.11 -5.43 10.51
C ARG A 115 -4.05 -4.27 10.25
N ASN A 116 -3.47 -3.21 9.72
CA ASN A 116 -4.18 -2.04 9.22
C ASN A 116 -4.24 -2.07 7.71
N ARG A 117 -5.21 -1.35 7.12
CA ARG A 117 -5.36 -1.21 5.68
C ARG A 117 -5.25 0.25 5.27
N GLY A 118 -4.73 0.45 4.07
CA GLY A 118 -4.56 1.77 3.47
C GLY A 118 -4.77 1.72 1.96
N GLN A 119 -4.91 2.92 1.39
CA GLN A 119 -4.99 3.13 -0.05
C GLN A 119 -3.97 4.20 -0.43
N ALA A 120 -3.12 3.88 -1.41
CA ALA A 120 -2.16 4.81 -1.95
C ALA A 120 -2.43 5.04 -3.44
N LYS A 121 -2.31 6.30 -3.85
CA LYS A 121 -2.43 6.76 -5.23
C LYS A 121 -1.06 7.12 -5.77
N LYS A 122 -0.65 6.51 -6.88
CA LYS A 122 0.54 6.87 -7.61
C LYS A 122 0.29 8.16 -8.37
N ILE A 123 1.04 9.21 -8.01
CA ILE A 123 0.92 10.53 -8.63
C ILE A 123 2.02 10.81 -9.66
N SER A 124 3.11 10.03 -9.63
CA SER A 124 4.19 10.12 -10.61
C SER A 124 5.05 8.85 -10.62
N ASP A 125 5.61 8.51 -11.79
CA ASP A 125 6.69 7.52 -11.92
C ASP A 125 8.06 8.06 -11.46
N GLN A 126 8.20 9.39 -11.36
CA GLN A 126 9.44 10.03 -10.95
C GLN A 126 9.57 10.04 -9.42
N ILE A 127 10.80 9.88 -8.93
CA ILE A 127 11.15 9.76 -7.50
C ILE A 127 11.54 11.13 -6.89
N LEU A 128 11.61 12.18 -7.71
CA LEU A 128 12.00 13.53 -7.32
C LEU A 128 10.82 14.49 -7.49
N ILE A 129 9.92 14.52 -6.51
CA ILE A 129 8.98 15.62 -6.37
C ILE A 129 9.46 16.50 -5.22
N LYS A 130 9.86 17.73 -5.53
CA LYS A 130 9.92 18.77 -4.50
C LYS A 130 8.48 19.11 -4.14
N PHE A 131 8.10 18.86 -2.90
CA PHE A 131 6.90 19.45 -2.33
C PHE A 131 7.35 20.81 -1.79
N ASP A 132 7.20 21.84 -2.63
CA ASP A 132 7.42 23.25 -2.27
C ASP A 132 6.31 23.75 -1.34
#